data_AF-W0DGM7-F1
#
_entry.id   AF-W0DGM7-F1
#
_cell.length_a   1.000
_cell.length_b   1.000
_cell.length_c   1.000
_cell.angle_alpha   90.00
_cell.angle_beta   90.00
_cell.angle_gamma   90.00
#
_symmetry.space_group_name_H-M   'P 1'
#
loop_
_entity.id
_entity.type
_entity.pdbx_description
1 polymer ?
#
loop_
_entity_poly.entity_id
_entity_poly.type
_entity_poly.pdbx_seq_one_letter_code
_entity_poly.pdbx_strand_id
1 'polypeptide(L)'
;MLDAERFLREHEPFNLLTLEVLRSVVYNLQVQYYQKDEVIFQEGSAPLSSLYIVRKGVVLLKRGSEVLDYLQEGDSFGFVSLLTGERPSSTAIAYEDTLLFLLPDKIFKKLCKDFEAFNQYFLRKLTGRFERRKEESSSLLERLARVQVKDLNPKGIPIVGENDSIDQVINLMAKEDHRAVLVKFKDGYGIITERDIIKRVLGEGKDPRETKASEVATFPVIGVDERDYLMDVLTLMSKHAIRRVVVFSNQQPSGILEDRDIILYESKNFVFLFKEIEKAKDEESLAFLYRQTTKAVVELVLEGADPERVGKYVSELNDRFMKRAVFLTISRLGEEPLVPFCILVLGSEGRQEQSLKTDQDNALIYRDLPIIDFDAKEYFKRFSEEYIKVLLKVGFPPCPGNVMLSNPEWRGSEREWEKRISAWIDTPIPENVLNSAIFFDFRNVFGDKTLADGLEEYVHKKIKGKSLFMGYFISEGLKFKPPLTFFKGFVVERSGEHKGELDLKKGGIFPITHGVRCLSLFNVILERNTYDRIRVLMERGILEKNFGRDLLEAYRFLNMLRFREQADKIIKGKEPDNYIDPEKLSKQERGLLKDAFRVVENFQEFLRHSFSSVLFE
;
A
#
# COMPACT_ATOMS: atom_id res chain seq x y z
N MET A 1 -12.08 49.92 -7.86
CA MET A 1 -13.01 49.61 -6.76
C MET A 1 -14.05 48.56 -7.15
N LEU A 2 -14.87 48.77 -8.21
CA LEU A 2 -15.89 47.79 -8.64
C LEU A 2 -15.31 46.40 -9.00
N ASP A 3 -14.13 46.34 -9.63
CA ASP A 3 -13.49 45.05 -9.99
C ASP A 3 -13.01 44.25 -8.77
N ALA A 4 -12.38 44.91 -7.79
CA ALA A 4 -11.94 44.26 -6.56
C ALA A 4 -13.12 43.81 -5.69
N GLU A 5 -14.20 44.59 -5.63
CA GLU A 5 -15.44 44.21 -4.94
C GLU A 5 -16.06 42.97 -5.58
N ARG A 6 -16.19 42.95 -6.92
CA ARG A 6 -16.70 41.79 -7.66
C ARG A 6 -15.83 40.56 -7.42
N PHE A 7 -14.52 40.72 -7.56
CA PHE A 7 -13.54 39.65 -7.38
C PHE A 7 -13.65 39.02 -5.99
N LEU A 8 -13.60 39.82 -4.92
CA LEU A 8 -13.71 39.27 -3.57
C LEU A 8 -15.08 38.62 -3.30
N ARG A 9 -16.15 39.14 -3.88
CA ARG A 9 -17.49 38.53 -3.73
C ARG A 9 -17.60 37.14 -4.37
N GLU A 10 -16.75 36.83 -5.35
CA GLU A 10 -16.73 35.53 -6.03
C GLU A 10 -15.85 34.49 -5.30
N HIS A 11 -15.10 34.87 -4.25
CA HIS A 11 -14.12 34.00 -3.58
C HIS A 11 -14.33 33.89 -2.06
N GLU A 12 -14.29 32.67 -1.54
CA GLU A 12 -14.33 32.43 -0.09
C GLU A 12 -13.05 32.94 0.60
N PRO A 13 -13.16 33.47 1.84
CA PRO A 13 -14.38 33.64 2.65
C PRO A 13 -15.04 35.03 2.47
N PHE A 14 -14.59 35.84 1.50
CA PHE A 14 -15.07 37.21 1.34
C PHE A 14 -16.51 37.28 0.79
N ASN A 15 -16.93 36.26 0.04
CA ASN A 15 -18.32 36.06 -0.36
C ASN A 15 -19.30 35.89 0.83
N LEU A 16 -18.80 35.61 2.05
CA LEU A 16 -19.60 35.49 3.27
C LEU A 16 -19.87 36.84 3.94
N LEU A 17 -19.20 37.92 3.51
CA LEU A 17 -19.34 39.26 4.09
C LEU A 17 -20.50 40.01 3.44
N THR A 18 -21.17 40.88 4.20
CA THR A 18 -22.18 41.79 3.64
C THR A 18 -21.52 42.79 2.69
N LEU A 19 -22.29 43.31 1.72
CA LEU A 19 -21.78 44.28 0.73
C LEU A 19 -21.17 45.53 1.38
N GLU A 20 -21.73 46.01 2.49
CA GLU A 20 -21.20 47.16 3.23
C GLU A 20 -19.81 46.88 3.81
N VAL A 21 -19.64 45.70 4.41
CA VAL A 21 -18.36 45.26 5.00
C VAL A 21 -17.34 45.02 3.89
N LEU A 22 -17.75 44.38 2.79
CA LEU A 22 -16.87 44.12 1.64
C LEU A 22 -16.34 45.42 1.02
N ARG A 23 -17.16 46.46 0.92
CA ARG A 23 -16.72 47.79 0.47
C ARG A 23 -15.68 48.40 1.41
N SER A 24 -15.85 48.23 2.73
CA SER A 24 -14.84 48.63 3.71
C SER A 24 -13.54 47.83 3.56
N VAL A 25 -13.61 46.54 3.23
CA VAL A 25 -12.43 45.72 2.94
C VAL A 25 -11.71 46.26 1.70
N VAL A 26 -12.43 46.43 0.59
CA VAL A 26 -11.89 46.95 -0.68
C VAL A 26 -11.23 48.32 -0.52
N TYR A 27 -11.79 49.20 0.31
CA TYR A 27 -11.20 50.51 0.59
C TYR A 27 -9.82 50.43 1.27
N ASN A 28 -9.58 49.36 2.04
CA ASN A 28 -8.33 49.15 2.78
C ASN A 28 -7.37 48.16 2.10
N LEU A 29 -7.69 47.67 0.90
CA LEU A 29 -6.79 46.79 0.15
C LEU A 29 -5.64 47.57 -0.46
N GLN A 30 -4.45 47.03 -0.30
CA GLN A 30 -3.28 47.43 -1.08
C GLN A 30 -3.10 46.47 -2.25
N VAL A 31 -2.55 46.96 -3.35
CA VAL A 31 -2.26 46.15 -4.54
C VAL A 31 -0.76 46.13 -4.73
N GLN A 32 -0.18 44.94 -4.87
CA GLN A 32 1.24 44.77 -5.10
C GLN A 32 1.48 43.79 -6.25
N TYR A 33 2.43 44.14 -7.11
CA TYR A 33 2.87 43.31 -8.23
C TYR A 33 4.25 42.76 -7.94
N TYR A 34 4.45 41.48 -8.27
CA TYR A 34 5.69 40.75 -8.12
C TYR A 34 6.04 40.12 -9.47
N GLN A 35 7.30 40.24 -9.89
CA GLN A 35 7.78 39.57 -11.10
C GLN A 35 7.99 38.08 -10.85
N LYS A 36 7.99 37.28 -11.92
CA LYS A 36 8.40 35.88 -11.84
C LYS A 36 9.72 35.71 -11.06
N ASP A 37 9.72 34.71 -10.18
CA ASP A 37 10.79 34.29 -9.26
C ASP A 37 11.08 35.28 -8.11
N GLU A 38 10.31 36.36 -7.97
CA GLU A 38 10.44 37.32 -6.87
C GLU A 38 9.91 36.75 -5.55
N VAL A 39 10.67 36.94 -4.46
CA VAL A 39 10.29 36.44 -3.13
C VAL A 39 9.34 37.43 -2.45
N ILE A 40 8.13 36.97 -2.14
CA ILE A 40 7.09 37.77 -1.46
C ILE A 40 7.39 37.87 0.04
N PHE A 41 7.71 36.74 0.68
CA PHE A 41 8.27 36.70 2.03
C PHE A 41 9.08 35.42 2.24
N GLN A 42 10.05 35.48 3.16
CA GLN A 42 10.92 34.34 3.48
C GLN A 42 10.49 33.63 4.76
N GLU A 43 10.71 32.32 4.81
CA GLU A 43 10.57 31.53 6.02
C GLU A 43 11.42 32.12 7.16
N GLY A 44 10.85 32.25 8.36
CA GLY A 44 11.55 32.77 9.53
C GLY A 44 11.79 34.29 9.52
N SER A 45 11.26 35.02 8.53
CA SER A 45 11.24 36.49 8.53
C SER A 45 10.35 37.07 9.65
N ALA A 46 10.26 38.40 9.76
CA ALA A 46 9.38 39.03 10.74
C ALA A 46 7.91 38.60 10.54
N PRO A 47 7.09 38.57 11.61
CA PRO A 47 5.66 38.30 11.48
C PRO A 47 5.01 39.20 10.43
N LEU A 48 4.13 38.61 9.62
CA LEU A 48 3.51 39.29 8.49
C LEU A 48 2.52 40.36 8.96
N SER A 49 2.38 41.44 8.18
CA SER A 49 1.47 42.55 8.48
C SER A 49 0.20 42.58 7.62
N SER A 50 0.06 41.63 6.69
CA SER A 50 -1.08 41.58 5.78
C SER A 50 -1.43 40.14 5.40
N LEU A 51 -2.71 39.92 5.14
CA LEU A 51 -3.20 38.73 4.44
C LEU A 51 -3.00 38.98 2.95
N TYR A 52 -2.36 38.05 2.27
CA TYR A 52 -2.15 38.11 0.84
C TYR A 52 -3.27 37.34 0.14
N ILE A 53 -3.82 37.91 -0.93
CA ILE A 53 -4.88 37.32 -1.74
C ILE A 53 -4.40 37.39 -3.19
N VAL A 54 -4.34 36.25 -3.88
CA VAL A 54 -3.89 36.20 -5.26
C VAL A 54 -4.98 36.75 -6.16
N ARG A 55 -4.75 37.90 -6.79
CA ARG A 55 -5.66 38.48 -7.78
C ARG A 55 -5.42 37.92 -9.17
N LYS A 56 -4.16 37.66 -9.52
CA LYS A 56 -3.73 37.09 -10.81
C LYS A 56 -2.31 36.54 -10.64
N GLY A 57 -1.98 35.44 -11.30
CA GLY A 57 -0.67 34.80 -11.20
C GLY A 57 -0.68 33.58 -10.29
N VAL A 58 0.51 33.05 -9.98
CA VAL A 58 0.71 31.87 -9.14
C VAL A 58 1.78 32.15 -8.10
N VAL A 59 1.50 31.81 -6.83
CA VAL A 59 2.46 31.90 -5.73
C VAL A 59 2.87 30.50 -5.28
N LEU A 60 4.16 30.19 -5.36
CA LEU A 60 4.76 29.00 -4.80
C LEU A 60 5.03 29.19 -3.29
N LEU A 61 4.47 28.32 -2.46
CA LEU A 61 4.86 28.15 -1.06
C LEU A 61 5.85 26.99 -0.93
N LYS A 62 6.99 27.22 -0.30
CA LYS A 62 7.99 26.18 -0.02
C LYS A 62 8.57 26.27 1.39
N ARG A 63 9.06 25.15 1.92
CA ARG A 63 9.82 25.06 3.18
C ARG A 63 11.13 24.34 2.89
N GLY A 64 12.26 25.02 3.05
CA GLY A 64 13.53 24.51 2.54
C GLY A 64 13.46 24.15 1.05
N SER A 65 13.70 22.87 0.72
CA SER A 65 13.59 22.30 -0.64
C SER A 65 12.21 21.72 -0.97
N GLU A 66 11.32 21.61 0.01
CA GLU A 66 10.00 21.00 -0.13
C GLU A 66 8.99 22.04 -0.64
N VAL A 67 8.25 21.70 -1.70
CA VAL A 67 7.15 22.51 -2.20
C VAL A 67 5.88 22.18 -1.42
N LEU A 68 5.33 23.15 -0.70
CA LEU A 68 4.13 22.98 0.12
C LEU A 68 2.85 23.17 -0.69
N ASP A 69 2.82 24.18 -1.56
CA ASP A 69 1.61 24.54 -2.30
C ASP A 69 1.89 25.49 -3.48
N TYR A 70 0.98 25.53 -4.46
CA TYR A 70 0.92 26.56 -5.50
C TYR A 70 -0.44 27.25 -5.41
N LEU A 71 -0.43 28.49 -4.95
CA LEU A 71 -1.62 29.30 -4.73
C LEU A 71 -2.00 30.04 -6.02
N GLN A 72 -3.29 30.02 -6.35
CA GLN A 72 -3.82 30.58 -7.59
C GLN A 72 -4.80 31.72 -7.31
N GLU A 73 -5.31 32.35 -8.37
CA GLU A 73 -6.33 33.40 -8.28
C GLU A 73 -7.48 33.00 -7.34
N GLY A 74 -7.72 33.85 -6.32
CA GLY A 74 -8.71 33.63 -5.26
C GLY A 74 -8.14 33.09 -3.96
N ASP A 75 -6.97 32.46 -3.97
CA ASP A 75 -6.36 31.92 -2.76
C ASP A 75 -5.83 33.03 -1.85
N SER A 76 -5.88 32.76 -0.54
CA SER A 76 -5.32 33.63 0.48
C SER A 76 -4.29 32.93 1.35
N PHE A 77 -3.22 33.63 1.70
CA PHE A 77 -2.07 33.10 2.43
C PHE A 77 -1.42 34.13 3.35
N GLY A 78 -0.54 33.65 4.23
CA GLY A 78 0.05 34.44 5.32
C GLY A 78 -0.80 34.50 6.60
N PHE A 79 -2.07 34.05 6.55
CA PHE A 79 -2.99 34.07 7.68
C PHE A 79 -2.49 33.32 8.93
N VAL A 80 -1.66 32.29 8.79
CA VAL A 80 -1.08 31.57 9.93
C VAL A 80 -0.27 32.52 10.81
N SER A 81 0.63 33.31 10.20
CA SER A 81 1.43 34.32 10.92
C SER A 81 0.55 35.39 11.56
N LEU A 82 -0.55 35.78 10.89
CA LEU A 82 -1.48 36.80 11.41
C LEU A 82 -2.30 36.33 12.61
N LEU A 83 -2.71 35.05 12.61
CA LEU A 83 -3.53 34.46 13.66
C LEU A 83 -2.71 34.06 14.88
N THR A 84 -1.51 33.54 14.69
CA THR A 84 -0.66 33.07 15.80
C THR A 84 0.30 34.15 16.32
N GLY A 85 0.61 35.17 15.50
CA GLY A 85 1.67 36.15 15.79
C GLY A 85 3.08 35.60 15.55
N GLU A 86 3.21 34.34 15.12
CA GLU A 86 4.48 33.70 14.86
C GLU A 86 5.07 34.10 13.50
N ARG A 87 6.36 33.81 13.32
CA ARG A 87 7.05 33.99 12.05
C ARG A 87 6.49 33.06 10.97
N PRO A 88 6.49 33.46 9.68
CA PRO A 88 6.04 32.59 8.60
C PRO A 88 6.89 31.31 8.53
N SER A 89 6.23 30.15 8.51
CA SER A 89 6.86 28.82 8.48
C SER A 89 7.17 28.31 7.06
N SER A 90 7.14 29.19 6.07
CA SER A 90 7.34 28.90 4.65
C SER A 90 7.78 30.16 3.92
N THR A 91 8.47 29.99 2.80
CA THR A 91 8.82 31.04 1.85
C THR A 91 7.75 31.10 0.76
N ALA A 92 7.28 32.31 0.42
CA ALA A 92 6.37 32.56 -0.69
C ALA A 92 7.12 33.22 -1.85
N ILE A 93 6.99 32.68 -3.06
CA ILE A 93 7.67 33.15 -4.27
C ILE A 93 6.65 33.30 -5.38
N ALA A 94 6.69 34.40 -6.13
CA ALA A 94 5.91 34.56 -7.35
C ALA A 94 6.44 33.56 -8.40
N TYR A 95 5.66 32.53 -8.73
CA TYR A 95 6.06 31.50 -9.70
C TYR A 95 5.95 32.00 -11.15
N GLU A 96 5.07 32.96 -11.36
CA GLU A 96 4.93 33.78 -12.56
C GLU A 96 4.62 35.22 -12.14
N ASP A 97 4.52 36.15 -13.10
CA ASP A 97 4.13 37.53 -12.82
C ASP A 97 2.80 37.57 -12.05
N THR A 98 2.85 38.04 -10.81
CA THR A 98 1.77 37.89 -9.84
C THR A 98 1.29 39.23 -9.30
N LEU A 99 -0.02 39.43 -9.31
CA LEU A 99 -0.71 40.55 -8.69
C LEU A 99 -1.41 40.07 -7.43
N LEU A 100 -1.09 40.69 -6.30
CA LEU A 100 -1.66 40.38 -4.99
C LEU A 100 -2.48 41.55 -4.45
N PHE A 101 -3.60 41.23 -3.79
CA PHE A 101 -4.26 42.12 -2.87
C PHE A 101 -3.77 41.84 -1.45
N LEU A 102 -3.39 42.89 -0.74
CA LEU A 102 -2.89 42.84 0.63
C LEU A 102 -3.95 43.46 1.54
N LEU A 103 -4.49 42.66 2.44
CA LEU A 103 -5.44 43.10 3.47
C LEU A 103 -4.69 43.31 4.80
N PRO A 104 -4.65 44.53 5.35
CA PRO A 104 -3.93 44.80 6.60
C PRO A 104 -4.38 43.94 7.78
N ASP A 105 -3.44 43.54 8.64
CA ASP A 105 -3.69 42.65 9.78
C ASP A 105 -4.80 43.15 10.73
N LYS A 106 -4.86 44.47 10.96
CA LYS A 106 -5.88 45.11 11.79
C LYS A 106 -7.29 44.88 11.25
N ILE A 107 -7.45 44.95 9.92
CA ILE A 107 -8.74 44.72 9.27
C ILE A 107 -9.05 43.22 9.28
N PHE A 108 -8.08 42.37 8.94
CA PHE A 108 -8.24 40.92 9.00
C PHE A 108 -8.66 40.42 10.40
N LYS A 109 -7.97 40.85 11.46
CA LYS A 109 -8.30 40.49 12.84
C LYS A 109 -9.67 41.01 13.26
N LYS A 110 -10.05 42.21 12.81
CA LYS A 110 -11.40 42.74 13.02
C LYS A 110 -12.46 41.87 12.33
N LEU A 111 -12.24 41.44 11.09
CA LEU A 111 -13.15 40.54 10.39
C LEU A 111 -13.28 39.18 11.09
N CYS A 112 -12.18 38.59 11.55
CA CYS A 112 -12.22 37.35 12.34
C CYS A 112 -12.96 37.51 13.68
N LYS A 113 -12.94 38.69 14.29
CA LYS A 113 -13.67 38.97 15.53
C LYS A 113 -15.15 39.20 15.29
N ASP A 114 -15.49 39.96 14.24
CA ASP A 114 -16.85 40.46 14.01
C ASP A 114 -17.70 39.48 13.17
N PHE A 115 -17.08 38.55 12.43
CA PHE A 115 -17.77 37.59 11.55
C PHE A 115 -17.34 36.14 11.82
N GLU A 116 -18.18 35.39 12.53
CA GLU A 116 -17.87 34.02 12.95
C GLU A 116 -17.60 33.08 11.77
N ALA A 117 -18.41 33.13 10.70
CA ALA A 117 -18.20 32.29 9.52
C ALA A 117 -16.86 32.57 8.81
N PHE A 118 -16.43 33.84 8.80
CA PHE A 118 -15.13 34.24 8.27
C PHE A 118 -13.99 33.70 9.14
N ASN A 119 -14.15 33.77 10.47
CA ASN A 119 -13.19 33.19 11.42
C ASN A 119 -13.09 31.67 11.29
N GLN A 120 -14.22 30.97 11.26
CA GLN A 120 -14.28 29.52 11.14
C GLN A 120 -13.62 29.02 9.85
N TYR A 121 -13.73 29.76 8.73
CA TYR A 121 -13.03 29.42 7.50
C TYR A 121 -11.50 29.35 7.69
N PHE A 122 -10.91 30.40 8.29
CA PHE A 122 -9.46 30.44 8.51
C PHE A 122 -9.01 29.51 9.63
N LEU A 123 -9.81 29.31 10.68
CA LEU A 123 -9.56 28.32 11.71
C LEU A 123 -9.59 26.90 11.13
N ARG A 124 -10.54 26.57 10.25
CA ARG A 124 -10.59 25.27 9.55
C ARG A 124 -9.40 25.07 8.63
N LYS A 125 -8.95 26.12 7.91
CA LYS A 125 -7.72 26.04 7.10
C LYS A 125 -6.45 25.94 7.96
N LEU A 126 -6.47 26.51 9.17
CA LEU A 126 -5.40 26.37 10.16
C LEU A 126 -5.39 24.95 10.73
N THR A 127 -6.53 24.43 11.18
CA THR A 127 -6.66 23.06 11.72
C THR A 127 -6.42 22.02 10.64
N GLY A 128 -6.88 22.18 9.40
CA GLY A 128 -6.56 21.25 8.30
C GLY A 128 -5.06 21.16 8.00
N ARG A 129 -4.28 22.23 8.27
CA ARG A 129 -2.80 22.19 8.22
C ARG A 129 -2.18 21.58 9.48
N PHE A 130 -2.85 21.64 10.64
CA PHE A 130 -2.46 20.95 11.88
C PHE A 130 -2.92 19.48 11.92
N GLU A 131 -3.97 19.10 11.21
CA GLU A 131 -4.53 17.75 11.08
C GLU A 131 -3.65 16.90 10.17
N ARG A 132 -3.16 17.46 9.05
CA ARG A 132 -2.04 16.88 8.28
C ARG A 132 -0.77 16.69 9.13
N ARG A 133 -0.59 17.47 10.19
CA ARG A 133 0.53 17.34 11.15
C ARG A 133 0.23 16.37 12.31
N LYS A 134 -1.03 16.04 12.59
CA LYS A 134 -1.45 15.20 13.72
C LYS A 134 -1.69 13.75 13.34
N GLU A 135 -2.06 13.45 12.10
CA GLU A 135 -2.15 12.06 11.62
C GLU A 135 -0.76 11.46 11.33
N GLU A 136 0.23 12.27 10.97
CA GLU A 136 1.61 11.80 10.80
C GLU A 136 2.39 11.66 12.13
N SER A 137 1.85 12.14 13.27
CA SER A 137 2.56 12.09 14.55
C SER A 137 1.65 12.03 15.79
N SER A 138 0.63 11.17 15.82
CA SER A 138 0.22 10.61 17.11
C SER A 138 1.36 9.69 17.54
N SER A 139 2.10 10.06 18.60
CA SER A 139 3.06 9.11 19.17
C SER A 139 2.31 7.82 19.53
N LEU A 140 2.97 6.65 19.41
CA LEU A 140 2.42 5.35 19.82
C LEU A 140 1.71 5.44 21.19
N LEU A 141 2.27 6.27 22.09
CA LEU A 141 1.76 6.53 23.43
C LEU A 141 0.36 7.20 23.44
N GLU A 142 0.06 8.10 22.50
CA GLU A 142 -1.24 8.80 22.46
C GLU A 142 -2.38 7.93 21.92
N ARG A 143 -2.08 6.96 21.06
CA ARG A 143 -3.07 5.99 20.55
C ARG A 143 -3.38 4.94 21.60
N LEU A 144 -2.32 4.33 22.16
CA LEU A 144 -2.43 3.37 23.25
C LEU A 144 -3.16 3.97 24.46
N ALA A 145 -3.06 5.29 24.69
CA ALA A 145 -3.73 5.97 25.80
C ALA A 145 -5.27 6.03 25.67
N ARG A 146 -5.83 5.69 24.50
CA ARG A 146 -7.27 5.78 24.23
C ARG A 146 -7.98 4.43 24.13
N VAL A 147 -7.23 3.34 24.00
CA VAL A 147 -7.76 1.99 23.82
C VAL A 147 -8.05 1.36 25.18
N GLN A 148 -9.26 0.83 25.39
CA GLN A 148 -9.58 0.10 26.62
C GLN A 148 -9.33 -1.40 26.45
N VAL A 149 -8.97 -2.09 27.53
CA VAL A 149 -8.63 -3.53 27.52
C VAL A 149 -9.75 -4.38 26.92
N LYS A 150 -11.01 -4.08 27.22
CA LYS A 150 -12.20 -4.76 26.66
C LYS A 150 -12.24 -4.74 25.12
N ASP A 151 -11.65 -3.72 24.49
CA ASP A 151 -11.67 -3.54 23.03
C ASP A 151 -10.72 -4.52 22.32
N LEU A 152 -9.79 -5.16 23.07
CA LEU A 152 -8.86 -6.18 22.55
C LEU A 152 -9.44 -7.61 22.61
N ASN A 153 -10.65 -7.79 23.14
CA ASN A 153 -11.33 -9.09 23.29
C ASN A 153 -10.43 -10.18 23.92
N PRO A 154 -9.96 -9.97 25.17
CA PRO A 154 -9.02 -10.87 25.84
C PRO A 154 -9.58 -12.30 25.92
N LYS A 155 -8.74 -13.29 25.63
CA LYS A 155 -9.13 -14.71 25.63
C LYS A 155 -9.29 -15.22 27.05
N GLY A 156 -10.28 -16.08 27.28
CA GLY A 156 -10.46 -16.77 28.55
C GLY A 156 -9.20 -17.53 29.00
N ILE A 157 -9.05 -17.73 30.31
CA ILE A 157 -7.90 -18.43 30.90
C ILE A 157 -8.40 -19.55 31.82
N PRO A 158 -7.85 -20.78 31.72
CA PRO A 158 -8.22 -21.87 32.62
C PRO A 158 -7.87 -21.54 34.07
N ILE A 159 -8.67 -22.08 34.99
CA ILE A 159 -8.53 -21.89 36.44
C ILE A 159 -8.47 -23.26 37.13
N VAL A 160 -7.47 -23.44 37.98
CA VAL A 160 -7.27 -24.63 38.83
C VAL A 160 -7.35 -24.26 40.31
N GLY A 161 -7.54 -25.26 41.17
CA GLY A 161 -7.49 -25.11 42.62
C GLY A 161 -6.06 -25.09 43.16
N GLU A 162 -5.87 -24.47 44.33
CA GLU A 162 -4.55 -24.37 45.00
C GLU A 162 -3.90 -25.72 45.38
N ASN A 163 -4.70 -26.80 45.44
CA ASN A 163 -4.25 -28.16 45.77
C ASN A 163 -4.12 -29.08 44.55
N ASP A 164 -4.43 -28.62 43.35
CA ASP A 164 -4.26 -29.41 42.13
C ASP A 164 -2.76 -29.67 41.88
N SER A 165 -2.41 -30.82 41.32
CA SER A 165 -1.02 -31.15 41.03
C SER A 165 -0.52 -30.43 39.77
N ILE A 166 0.80 -30.24 39.66
CA ILE A 166 1.39 -29.66 38.45
C ILE A 166 1.17 -30.57 37.23
N ASP A 167 1.07 -31.88 37.41
CA ASP A 167 0.69 -32.82 36.33
C ASP A 167 -0.71 -32.50 35.77
N GLN A 168 -1.69 -32.22 36.64
CA GLN A 168 -3.03 -31.78 36.21
C GLN A 168 -2.97 -30.43 35.49
N VAL A 169 -2.17 -29.49 35.99
CA VAL A 169 -1.95 -28.18 35.34
C VAL A 169 -1.37 -28.35 33.94
N ILE A 170 -0.33 -29.18 33.77
CA ILE A 170 0.31 -29.46 32.47
C ILE A 170 -0.72 -30.07 31.49
N ASN A 171 -1.49 -31.06 31.94
CA ASN A 171 -2.49 -31.71 31.10
C ASN A 171 -3.60 -30.74 30.66
N LEU A 172 -4.03 -29.84 31.56
CA LEU A 172 -5.03 -28.82 31.24
C LEU A 172 -4.48 -27.81 30.23
N MET A 173 -3.26 -27.31 30.46
CA MET A 173 -2.56 -26.39 29.55
C MET A 173 -2.40 -26.99 28.16
N ALA A 174 -2.02 -28.27 28.07
CA ALA A 174 -1.86 -28.97 26.79
C ALA A 174 -3.21 -29.22 26.09
N LYS A 175 -4.25 -29.60 26.83
CA LYS A 175 -5.59 -29.88 26.29
C LYS A 175 -6.27 -28.63 25.74
N GLU A 176 -6.10 -27.49 26.42
CA GLU A 176 -6.78 -26.23 26.07
C GLU A 176 -5.87 -25.24 25.31
N ASP A 177 -4.65 -25.66 24.92
CA ASP A 177 -3.63 -24.85 24.20
C ASP A 177 -3.31 -23.50 24.90
N HIS A 178 -3.21 -23.52 26.22
CA HIS A 178 -2.88 -22.35 27.05
C HIS A 178 -1.46 -22.41 27.62
N ARG A 179 -0.76 -21.28 27.61
CA ARG A 179 0.61 -21.12 28.16
C ARG A 179 0.67 -20.62 29.60
N ALA A 180 -0.48 -20.49 30.22
CA ALA A 180 -0.65 -20.11 31.61
C ALA A 180 -1.98 -20.63 32.15
N VAL A 181 -2.04 -20.82 33.46
CA VAL A 181 -3.26 -21.14 34.20
C VAL A 181 -3.36 -20.23 35.42
N LEU A 182 -4.58 -19.87 35.82
CA LEU A 182 -4.81 -19.22 37.10
C LEU A 182 -5.01 -20.25 38.21
N VAL A 183 -4.46 -19.95 39.38
CA VAL A 183 -4.64 -20.74 40.59
C VAL A 183 -5.54 -19.97 41.53
N LYS A 184 -6.70 -20.53 41.88
CA LYS A 184 -7.65 -19.90 42.79
C LYS A 184 -7.27 -20.19 44.24
N PHE A 185 -6.95 -19.13 44.97
CA PHE A 185 -6.74 -19.12 46.42
C PHE A 185 -7.98 -18.57 47.13
N LYS A 186 -8.00 -18.63 48.47
CA LYS A 186 -9.08 -18.02 49.28
C LYS A 186 -9.16 -16.51 49.10
N ASP A 187 -8.00 -15.85 49.03
CA ASP A 187 -7.89 -14.39 49.03
C ASP A 187 -7.58 -13.80 47.64
N GLY A 188 -7.76 -14.57 46.57
CA GLY A 188 -7.56 -14.09 45.19
C GLY A 188 -7.05 -15.15 44.23
N TYR A 189 -6.33 -14.71 43.21
CA TYR A 189 -5.78 -15.58 42.16
C TYR A 189 -4.26 -15.45 42.09
N GLY A 190 -3.58 -16.56 41.83
CA GLY A 190 -2.19 -16.61 41.39
C GLY A 190 -2.10 -17.10 39.94
N ILE A 191 -0.89 -17.15 39.40
CA ILE A 191 -0.64 -17.62 38.03
C ILE A 191 0.54 -18.59 37.98
N ILE A 192 0.41 -19.62 37.14
CA ILE A 192 1.49 -20.52 36.75
C ILE A 192 1.69 -20.39 35.25
N THR A 193 2.95 -20.30 34.81
CA THR A 193 3.33 -20.28 33.40
C THR A 193 4.16 -21.50 33.03
N GLU A 194 4.27 -21.81 31.72
CA GLU A 194 5.19 -22.86 31.23
C GLU A 194 6.62 -22.69 31.78
N ARG A 195 7.08 -21.43 31.90
CA ARG A 195 8.40 -21.12 32.43
C ARG A 195 8.54 -21.45 33.91
N ASP A 196 7.49 -21.27 34.71
CA ASP A 196 7.50 -21.63 36.13
C ASP A 196 7.55 -23.14 36.29
N ILE A 197 6.83 -23.89 35.47
CA ILE A 197 6.89 -25.36 35.44
C ILE A 197 8.31 -25.83 35.09
N ILE A 198 8.89 -25.29 34.01
CA ILE A 198 10.25 -25.66 33.59
C ILE A 198 11.27 -25.31 34.69
N LYS A 199 11.17 -24.15 35.32
CA LYS A 199 12.20 -23.68 36.27
C LYS A 199 12.04 -24.23 37.68
N ARG A 200 10.83 -24.13 38.25
CA ARG A 200 10.55 -24.38 39.68
C ARG A 200 10.13 -25.82 39.98
N VAL A 201 9.82 -26.59 38.93
CA VAL A 201 9.42 -28.00 39.05
C VAL A 201 10.47 -28.87 38.37
N LEU A 202 10.56 -28.82 37.05
CA LEU A 202 11.47 -29.70 36.30
C LEU A 202 12.94 -29.37 36.56
N GLY A 203 13.30 -28.09 36.56
CA GLY A 203 14.67 -27.62 36.81
C GLY A 203 15.15 -27.87 38.24
N GLU A 204 14.24 -28.00 39.20
CA GLU A 204 14.53 -28.33 40.61
C GLU A 204 14.40 -29.83 40.90
N GLY A 205 14.03 -30.65 39.90
CA GLY A 205 13.87 -32.09 40.06
C GLY A 205 12.68 -32.51 40.93
N LYS A 206 11.67 -31.66 41.08
CA LYS A 206 10.43 -31.99 41.80
C LYS A 206 9.53 -32.87 40.95
N ASP A 207 8.79 -33.78 41.58
CA ASP A 207 7.78 -34.61 40.91
C ASP A 207 6.52 -33.76 40.62
N PRO A 208 6.11 -33.58 39.36
CA PRO A 208 4.89 -32.85 39.00
C PRO A 208 3.60 -33.43 39.60
N ARG A 209 3.58 -34.72 39.96
CA ARG A 209 2.39 -35.38 40.52
C ARG A 209 2.18 -35.06 42.00
N GLU A 210 3.26 -34.85 42.73
CA GLU A 210 3.24 -34.57 44.17
C GLU A 210 3.30 -33.06 44.47
N THR A 211 3.86 -32.26 43.55
CA THR A 211 3.97 -30.80 43.70
C THR A 211 2.61 -30.14 43.48
N LYS A 212 2.15 -29.32 44.43
CA LYS A 212 0.88 -28.59 44.31
C LYS A 212 1.02 -27.30 43.52
N ALA A 213 -0.08 -26.86 42.90
CA ALA A 213 -0.18 -25.59 42.20
C ALA A 213 0.17 -24.40 43.12
N SER A 214 -0.26 -24.42 44.39
CA SER A 214 0.09 -23.40 45.39
C SER A 214 1.59 -23.24 45.64
N GLU A 215 2.39 -24.29 45.47
CA GLU A 215 3.84 -24.24 45.69
C GLU A 215 4.60 -23.60 44.52
N VAL A 216 3.97 -23.52 43.34
CA VAL A 216 4.59 -23.02 42.11
C VAL A 216 4.04 -21.66 41.71
N ALA A 217 2.76 -21.41 42.00
CA ALA A 217 2.05 -20.21 41.61
C ALA A 217 2.72 -18.94 42.14
N THR A 218 2.74 -17.92 41.29
CA THR A 218 3.08 -16.56 41.74
C THR A 218 1.79 -15.86 42.17
N PHE A 219 1.74 -15.43 43.43
CA PHE A 219 0.58 -14.79 44.07
C PHE A 219 1.00 -13.47 44.78
N PRO A 220 0.16 -12.41 44.75
CA PRO A 220 -1.08 -12.29 43.97
C PRO A 220 -0.78 -12.13 42.48
N VAL A 221 -1.73 -12.52 41.64
CA VAL A 221 -1.63 -12.31 40.20
C VAL A 221 -1.73 -10.82 39.88
N ILE A 222 -0.90 -10.38 38.94
CA ILE A 222 -0.95 -9.01 38.44
C ILE A 222 -2.00 -8.95 37.33
N GLY A 223 -2.96 -8.04 37.48
CA GLY A 223 -4.04 -7.86 36.52
C GLY A 223 -4.59 -6.44 36.48
N VAL A 224 -5.54 -6.24 35.56
CA VAL A 224 -6.14 -4.96 35.17
C VAL A 224 -7.65 -5.12 35.03
N ASP A 225 -8.43 -4.05 35.19
CA ASP A 225 -9.87 -4.04 34.88
C ASP A 225 -10.06 -3.95 33.36
N GLU A 226 -11.12 -4.56 32.82
CA GLU A 226 -11.44 -4.50 31.40
C GLU A 226 -11.67 -3.05 30.88
N ARG A 227 -11.94 -2.10 31.78
CA ARG A 227 -12.10 -0.67 31.46
C ARG A 227 -10.80 0.13 31.52
N ASP A 228 -9.70 -0.47 31.98
CA ASP A 228 -8.39 0.18 32.03
C ASP A 228 -7.88 0.45 30.61
N TYR A 229 -7.00 1.45 30.48
CA TYR A 229 -6.40 1.82 29.20
C TYR A 229 -5.13 1.01 28.93
N LEU A 230 -4.84 0.79 27.65
CA LEU A 230 -3.71 -0.03 27.19
C LEU A 230 -2.35 0.54 27.61
N MET A 231 -2.24 1.86 27.77
CA MET A 231 -1.05 2.52 28.35
C MET A 231 -0.80 2.13 29.81
N ASP A 232 -1.86 1.99 30.60
CA ASP A 232 -1.74 1.58 32.00
C ASP A 232 -1.28 0.12 32.08
N VAL A 233 -1.79 -0.73 31.18
CA VAL A 233 -1.34 -2.11 31.02
C VAL A 233 0.15 -2.20 30.68
N LEU A 234 0.61 -1.43 29.69
CA LEU A 234 2.02 -1.43 29.27
C LEU A 234 2.94 -0.90 30.38
N THR A 235 2.49 0.11 31.12
CA THR A 235 3.20 0.63 32.28
C THR A 235 3.31 -0.44 33.37
N LEU A 236 2.23 -1.18 33.62
CA LEU A 236 2.19 -2.28 34.59
C LEU A 236 3.12 -3.44 34.17
N MET A 237 3.05 -3.87 32.90
CA MET A 237 3.92 -4.88 32.33
C MET A 237 5.40 -4.50 32.46
N SER A 238 5.73 -3.25 32.13
CA SER A 238 7.10 -2.72 32.25
C SER A 238 7.58 -2.69 33.70
N LYS A 239 6.77 -2.13 34.60
CA LYS A 239 7.09 -2.01 36.04
C LYS A 239 7.38 -3.37 36.70
N HIS A 240 6.63 -4.40 36.30
CA HIS A 240 6.75 -5.74 36.89
C HIS A 240 7.60 -6.70 36.04
N ALA A 241 8.15 -6.23 34.91
CA ALA A 241 8.91 -7.05 33.95
C ALA A 241 8.17 -8.33 33.52
N ILE A 242 6.86 -8.22 33.32
CA ILE A 242 5.96 -9.31 32.89
C ILE A 242 5.44 -9.03 31.48
N ARG A 243 5.06 -10.09 30.76
CA ARG A 243 4.55 -10.01 29.37
C ARG A 243 3.06 -10.30 29.24
N ARG A 244 2.41 -10.55 30.36
CA ARG A 244 1.01 -10.97 30.43
C ARG A 244 0.37 -10.40 31.69
N VAL A 245 -0.87 -9.97 31.56
CA VAL A 245 -1.70 -9.50 32.68
C VAL A 245 -3.04 -10.21 32.63
N VAL A 246 -3.61 -10.50 33.80
CA VAL A 246 -4.97 -11.03 33.88
C VAL A 246 -5.95 -9.87 33.74
N VAL A 247 -6.97 -10.05 32.92
CA VAL A 247 -8.07 -9.09 32.78
C VAL A 247 -9.18 -9.51 33.73
N PHE A 248 -9.68 -8.55 34.51
CA PHE A 248 -10.79 -8.73 35.41
C PHE A 248 -12.01 -7.95 34.92
N SER A 249 -13.18 -8.58 34.99
CA SER A 249 -14.49 -7.94 34.87
C SER A 249 -15.26 -8.18 36.16
N ASN A 250 -15.69 -7.11 36.82
CA ASN A 250 -16.42 -7.18 38.10
C ASN A 250 -15.74 -8.09 39.14
N GLN A 251 -14.41 -7.96 39.29
CA GLN A 251 -13.55 -8.75 40.20
C GLN A 251 -13.46 -10.25 39.89
N GLN A 252 -13.95 -10.71 38.74
CA GLN A 252 -13.73 -12.07 38.25
C GLN A 252 -12.77 -12.04 37.05
N PRO A 253 -11.84 -13.00 36.95
CA PRO A 253 -10.97 -13.10 35.79
C PRO A 253 -11.81 -13.38 34.53
N SER A 254 -11.75 -12.46 33.56
CA SER A 254 -12.46 -12.55 32.28
C SER A 254 -11.55 -12.99 31.14
N GLY A 255 -10.23 -12.81 31.28
CA GLY A 255 -9.27 -13.30 30.30
C GLY A 255 -7.83 -12.98 30.64
N ILE A 256 -6.95 -13.17 29.66
CA ILE A 256 -5.54 -12.79 29.73
C ILE A 256 -5.19 -11.92 28.52
N LEU A 257 -4.39 -10.87 28.77
CA LEU A 257 -3.81 -10.03 27.73
C LEU A 257 -2.30 -10.18 27.73
N GLU A 258 -1.73 -10.53 26.58
CA GLU A 258 -0.29 -10.65 26.36
C GLU A 258 0.24 -9.47 25.54
N ASP A 259 1.53 -9.17 25.66
CA ASP A 259 2.21 -8.13 24.87
C ASP A 259 1.99 -8.30 23.35
N ARG A 260 1.90 -9.53 22.85
CA ARG A 260 1.53 -9.85 21.45
C ARG A 260 0.14 -9.35 21.04
N ASP A 261 -0.84 -9.36 21.95
CA ASP A 261 -2.22 -8.96 21.66
C ASP A 261 -2.30 -7.44 21.50
N ILE A 262 -1.52 -6.71 22.31
CA ILE A 262 -1.32 -5.27 22.24
C ILE A 262 -0.66 -4.88 20.90
N ILE A 263 0.37 -5.63 20.50
CA ILE A 263 1.11 -5.41 19.24
C ILE A 263 0.23 -5.71 18.01
N LEU A 264 -0.61 -6.75 18.09
CA LEU A 264 -1.58 -7.11 17.06
C LEU A 264 -2.68 -6.06 16.90
N TYR A 265 -3.19 -5.51 18.01
CA TYR A 265 -4.20 -4.46 17.98
C TYR A 265 -3.67 -3.15 17.35
N GLU A 266 -2.43 -2.77 17.67
CA GLU A 266 -1.79 -1.58 17.10
C GLU A 266 -1.34 -1.72 15.63
N SER A 267 -1.56 -2.87 14.96
CA SER A 267 -0.76 -3.25 13.80
C SER A 267 -0.96 -2.36 12.55
N LYS A 268 -0.21 -1.26 12.50
CA LYS A 268 0.59 -0.80 11.35
C LYS A 268 2.01 -1.40 11.37
N ASN A 269 2.27 -2.41 12.22
CA ASN A 269 3.61 -2.97 12.43
C ASN A 269 3.85 -4.18 11.52
N PHE A 270 4.22 -3.88 10.28
CA PHE A 270 4.37 -4.82 9.16
C PHE A 270 5.35 -5.97 9.41
N VAL A 271 6.38 -5.75 10.25
CA VAL A 271 7.36 -6.79 10.63
C VAL A 271 6.71 -7.95 11.40
N PHE A 272 5.68 -7.66 12.20
CA PHE A 272 4.99 -8.69 12.97
C PHE A 272 4.02 -9.50 12.10
N LEU A 273 3.27 -8.82 11.21
CA LEU A 273 2.38 -9.48 10.25
C LEU A 273 3.15 -10.49 9.38
N PHE A 274 4.34 -10.14 8.91
CA PHE A 274 5.21 -11.06 8.17
C PHE A 274 5.50 -12.36 8.93
N LYS A 275 5.80 -12.26 10.23
CA LYS A 275 6.14 -13.42 11.07
C LYS A 275 4.91 -14.30 11.34
N GLU A 276 3.74 -13.71 11.44
CA GLU A 276 2.51 -14.48 11.69
C GLU A 276 2.00 -15.18 10.41
N ILE A 277 2.18 -14.57 9.23
CA ILE A 277 1.93 -15.25 7.95
C ILE A 277 2.78 -16.52 7.83
N GLU A 278 4.07 -16.43 8.18
CA GLU A 278 4.99 -17.59 8.12
C GLU A 278 4.62 -18.74 9.09
N LYS A 279 3.92 -18.43 10.18
CA LYS A 279 3.54 -19.41 11.22
C LYS A 279 2.11 -19.93 11.10
N ALA A 280 1.27 -19.33 10.27
CA ALA A 280 -0.16 -19.66 10.19
C ALA A 280 -0.38 -21.16 9.92
N LYS A 281 -1.04 -21.90 10.82
CA LYS A 281 -1.08 -23.37 10.76
C LYS A 281 -2.12 -23.94 9.80
N ASP A 282 -3.06 -23.12 9.36
CA ASP A 282 -4.22 -23.50 8.57
C ASP A 282 -4.67 -22.35 7.65
N GLU A 283 -5.57 -22.64 6.71
CA GLU A 283 -6.05 -21.62 5.76
C GLU A 283 -6.94 -20.57 6.42
N GLU A 284 -7.65 -20.89 7.50
CA GLU A 284 -8.53 -19.93 8.17
C GLU A 284 -7.73 -18.80 8.82
N SER A 285 -6.65 -19.17 9.51
CA SER A 285 -5.67 -18.26 10.09
C SER A 285 -5.01 -17.41 9.00
N LEU A 286 -4.61 -18.04 7.89
CA LEU A 286 -3.98 -17.36 6.77
C LEU A 286 -4.96 -16.39 6.06
N ALA A 287 -6.23 -16.78 5.91
CA ALA A 287 -7.29 -15.93 5.37
C ALA A 287 -7.60 -14.74 6.28
N PHE A 288 -7.59 -14.94 7.60
CA PHE A 288 -7.74 -13.85 8.56
C PHE A 288 -6.62 -12.83 8.41
N LEU A 289 -5.36 -13.28 8.37
CA LEU A 289 -4.20 -12.42 8.18
C LEU A 289 -4.27 -11.66 6.85
N TYR A 290 -4.68 -12.35 5.77
CA TYR A 290 -4.84 -11.74 4.46
C TYR A 290 -5.84 -10.58 4.50
N ARG A 291 -7.02 -10.76 5.11
CA ARG A 291 -8.00 -9.68 5.29
C ARG A 291 -7.45 -8.50 6.10
N GLN A 292 -6.67 -8.75 7.15
CA GLN A 292 -6.05 -7.68 7.95
C GLN A 292 -5.02 -6.90 7.13
N THR A 293 -4.18 -7.61 6.37
CA THR A 293 -3.17 -6.96 5.51
C THR A 293 -3.82 -6.12 4.40
N THR A 294 -4.91 -6.60 3.79
CA THR A 294 -5.65 -5.84 2.76
C THR A 294 -6.18 -4.53 3.34
N LYS A 295 -6.76 -4.55 4.55
CA LYS A 295 -7.24 -3.33 5.23
C LYS A 295 -6.10 -2.34 5.49
N ALA A 296 -4.96 -2.80 6.02
CA ALA A 296 -3.82 -1.94 6.29
C ALA A 296 -3.24 -1.30 5.01
N VAL A 297 -3.22 -2.04 3.89
CA VAL A 297 -2.77 -1.49 2.60
C VAL A 297 -3.77 -0.46 2.07
N VAL A 298 -5.07 -0.71 2.19
CA VAL A 298 -6.12 0.25 1.80
C VAL A 298 -5.95 1.58 2.55
N GLU A 299 -5.68 1.53 3.86
CA GLU A 299 -5.41 2.73 4.66
C GLU A 299 -4.18 3.50 4.16
N LEU A 300 -3.06 2.81 3.90
CA LEU A 300 -1.85 3.44 3.35
C LEU A 300 -2.11 4.16 2.02
N VAL A 301 -2.90 3.55 1.15
CA VAL A 301 -3.25 4.15 -0.16
C VAL A 301 -4.06 5.42 0.02
N LEU A 302 -5.01 5.44 0.95
CA LEU A 302 -5.86 6.60 1.22
C LEU A 302 -5.10 7.72 1.92
N GLU A 303 -4.08 7.38 2.71
CA GLU A 303 -3.11 8.32 3.29
C GLU A 303 -2.18 8.94 2.23
N GLY A 304 -2.27 8.52 0.96
CA GLY A 304 -1.51 9.09 -0.15
C GLY A 304 -0.11 8.50 -0.31
N ALA A 305 0.12 7.28 0.18
CA ALA A 305 1.40 6.60 0.01
C ALA A 305 1.78 6.43 -1.47
N ASP A 306 3.09 6.51 -1.74
CA ASP A 306 3.63 6.38 -3.09
C ASP A 306 3.30 4.99 -3.68
N PRO A 307 2.69 4.91 -4.88
CA PRO A 307 2.25 3.64 -5.47
C PRO A 307 3.41 2.71 -5.87
N GLU A 308 4.61 3.21 -6.15
CA GLU A 308 5.80 2.37 -6.35
C GLU A 308 6.13 1.59 -5.06
N ARG A 309 6.09 2.29 -3.92
CA ARG A 309 6.37 1.68 -2.61
C ARG A 309 5.26 0.73 -2.18
N VAL A 310 4.00 1.15 -2.34
CA VAL A 310 2.84 0.32 -2.02
C VAL A 310 2.84 -0.94 -2.88
N GLY A 311 3.10 -0.84 -4.19
CA GLY A 311 3.13 -2.01 -5.07
C GLY A 311 4.19 -3.03 -4.67
N LYS A 312 5.41 -2.57 -4.37
CA LYS A 312 6.49 -3.44 -3.85
C LYS A 312 6.09 -4.11 -2.53
N TYR A 313 5.43 -3.35 -1.65
CA TYR A 313 4.98 -3.84 -0.36
C TYR A 313 3.88 -4.90 -0.46
N VAL A 314 2.84 -4.65 -1.26
CA VAL A 314 1.76 -5.60 -1.54
C VAL A 314 2.33 -6.88 -2.13
N SER A 315 3.29 -6.77 -3.05
CA SER A 315 3.92 -7.94 -3.64
C SER A 315 4.70 -8.79 -2.63
N GLU A 316 5.48 -8.16 -1.75
CA GLU A 316 6.20 -8.89 -0.69
C GLU A 316 5.24 -9.58 0.30
N LEU A 317 4.09 -8.96 0.60
CA LEU A 317 3.03 -9.60 1.38
C LEU A 317 2.48 -10.84 0.66
N ASN A 318 2.10 -10.67 -0.61
CA ASN A 318 1.53 -11.75 -1.43
C ASN A 318 2.50 -12.93 -1.54
N ASP A 319 3.79 -12.67 -1.76
CA ASP A 319 4.83 -13.69 -1.78
C ASP A 319 4.84 -14.53 -0.50
N ARG A 320 4.65 -13.90 0.67
CA ARG A 320 4.63 -14.61 1.96
C ARG A 320 3.40 -15.47 2.11
N PHE A 321 2.23 -14.97 1.71
CA PHE A 321 1.01 -15.77 1.66
C PHE A 321 1.17 -16.96 0.72
N MET A 322 1.71 -16.74 -0.48
CA MET A 322 1.97 -17.78 -1.47
C MET A 322 2.97 -18.81 -0.98
N LYS A 323 4.08 -18.40 -0.35
CA LYS A 323 5.05 -19.29 0.30
C LYS A 323 4.39 -20.13 1.39
N ARG A 324 3.57 -19.50 2.25
CA ARG A 324 2.87 -20.25 3.30
C ARG A 324 1.86 -21.25 2.75
N ALA A 325 1.14 -20.86 1.69
CA ALA A 325 0.24 -21.75 0.98
C ALA A 325 0.97 -23.00 0.47
N VAL A 326 2.21 -22.90 -0.01
CA VAL A 326 3.01 -24.08 -0.40
C VAL A 326 3.17 -25.07 0.76
N PHE A 327 3.56 -24.58 1.94
CA PHE A 327 3.74 -25.45 3.10
C PHE A 327 2.43 -26.14 3.52
N LEU A 328 1.30 -25.41 3.49
CA LEU A 328 -0.01 -25.99 3.77
C LEU A 328 -0.40 -27.03 2.72
N THR A 329 -0.11 -26.79 1.44
CA THR A 329 -0.34 -27.73 0.34
C THR A 329 0.47 -29.02 0.51
N ILE A 330 1.78 -28.92 0.75
CA ILE A 330 2.65 -30.09 0.96
C ILE A 330 2.15 -30.90 2.17
N SER A 331 1.84 -30.22 3.28
CA SER A 331 1.30 -30.87 4.48
C SER A 331 -0.02 -31.59 4.23
N ARG A 332 -0.87 -31.09 3.31
CA ARG A 332 -2.14 -31.74 2.95
C ARG A 332 -1.97 -32.96 2.06
N LEU A 333 -1.04 -32.89 1.11
CA LEU A 333 -0.75 -34.03 0.25
C LEU A 333 -0.11 -35.18 1.05
N GLY A 334 0.63 -34.85 2.12
CA GLY A 334 1.34 -35.85 2.93
C GLY A 334 2.54 -36.47 2.21
N GLU A 335 2.94 -35.88 1.07
CA GLU A 335 4.02 -36.34 0.20
C GLU A 335 4.92 -35.14 -0.15
N GLU A 336 6.23 -35.27 0.08
CA GLU A 336 7.23 -34.25 -0.27
C GLU A 336 7.63 -34.35 -1.76
N PRO A 337 7.90 -33.22 -2.43
CA PRO A 337 8.42 -33.24 -3.80
C PRO A 337 9.83 -33.84 -3.82
N LEU A 338 10.06 -34.86 -4.66
CA LEU A 338 11.36 -35.53 -4.76
C LEU A 338 12.31 -34.90 -5.80
N VAL A 339 11.86 -33.89 -6.54
CA VAL A 339 12.70 -33.12 -7.47
C VAL A 339 12.65 -31.63 -7.12
N PRO A 340 13.73 -30.87 -7.39
CA PRO A 340 13.70 -29.42 -7.27
C PRO A 340 12.58 -28.83 -8.13
N PHE A 341 11.87 -27.86 -7.57
CA PHE A 341 10.83 -27.13 -8.27
C PHE A 341 10.85 -25.67 -7.85
N CYS A 342 10.19 -24.83 -8.64
CA CYS A 342 10.11 -23.40 -8.42
C CYS A 342 8.71 -22.91 -8.79
N ILE A 343 8.11 -22.13 -7.90
CA ILE A 343 6.89 -21.37 -8.17
C ILE A 343 7.29 -19.97 -8.60
N LEU A 344 6.71 -19.57 -9.73
CA LEU A 344 6.88 -18.28 -10.35
C LEU A 344 5.61 -17.47 -10.18
N VAL A 345 5.76 -16.16 -9.96
CA VAL A 345 4.69 -15.18 -10.14
C VAL A 345 4.95 -14.35 -11.38
N LEU A 346 3.89 -13.97 -12.08
CA LEU A 346 3.95 -13.35 -13.39
C LEU A 346 3.38 -11.93 -13.34
N GLY A 347 3.40 -11.21 -14.47
CA GLY A 347 2.69 -9.94 -14.60
C GLY A 347 3.09 -8.89 -13.55
N SER A 348 2.11 -8.21 -12.95
CA SER A 348 2.35 -7.16 -11.93
C SER A 348 3.01 -7.69 -10.67
N GLU A 349 2.71 -8.93 -10.28
CA GLU A 349 3.32 -9.58 -9.11
C GLU A 349 4.80 -9.88 -9.36
N GLY A 350 5.13 -10.32 -10.57
CA GLY A 350 6.49 -10.52 -11.03
C GLY A 350 7.32 -9.23 -11.12
N ARG A 351 6.69 -8.12 -11.52
CA ARG A 351 7.30 -6.78 -11.52
C ARG A 351 7.36 -6.11 -10.15
N GLN A 352 6.72 -6.68 -9.12
CA GLN A 352 6.54 -6.04 -7.81
C GLN A 352 5.80 -4.70 -7.88
N GLU A 353 4.72 -4.68 -8.68
CA GLU A 353 3.87 -3.51 -8.95
C GLU A 353 2.40 -3.84 -8.67
N GLN A 354 2.18 -4.72 -7.70
CA GLN A 354 0.85 -5.24 -7.48
C GLN A 354 -0.10 -4.16 -6.95
N SER A 355 -1.34 -4.16 -7.45
CA SER A 355 -2.41 -3.26 -6.98
C SER A 355 -3.24 -3.90 -5.85
N LEU A 356 -4.26 -3.20 -5.35
CA LEU A 356 -5.18 -3.75 -4.34
C LEU A 356 -6.06 -4.88 -4.88
N LYS A 357 -6.29 -4.89 -6.20
CA LYS A 357 -6.77 -6.07 -6.90
C LYS A 357 -5.63 -7.06 -7.07
N THR A 358 -5.74 -8.23 -6.45
CA THR A 358 -4.74 -9.31 -6.53
C THR A 358 -5.40 -10.59 -7.03
N ASP A 359 -5.21 -10.93 -8.30
CA ASP A 359 -5.54 -12.25 -8.85
C ASP A 359 -4.33 -13.20 -8.82
N GLN A 360 -4.58 -14.47 -9.10
CA GLN A 360 -3.56 -15.52 -9.12
C GLN A 360 -2.89 -15.61 -10.49
N ASP A 361 -1.77 -14.88 -10.68
CA ASP A 361 -0.90 -15.01 -11.86
C ASP A 361 0.38 -15.79 -11.49
N ASN A 362 0.34 -17.11 -11.61
CA ASN A 362 1.43 -17.99 -11.19
C ASN A 362 1.71 -19.14 -12.15
N ALA A 363 2.95 -19.64 -12.09
CA ALA A 363 3.43 -20.76 -12.89
C ALA A 363 4.35 -21.67 -12.07
N LEU A 364 4.52 -22.92 -12.50
CA LEU A 364 5.38 -23.90 -11.86
C LEU A 364 6.36 -24.52 -12.84
N ILE A 365 7.63 -24.53 -12.47
CA ILE A 365 8.70 -25.26 -13.17
C ILE A 365 9.32 -26.30 -12.22
N TYR A 366 9.64 -27.48 -12.74
CA TYR A 366 10.36 -28.52 -12.00
C TYR A 366 11.49 -29.14 -12.81
N ARG A 367 12.47 -29.69 -12.10
CA ARG A 367 13.64 -30.35 -12.69
C ARG A 367 13.23 -31.67 -13.35
N ASP A 368 13.71 -31.91 -14.56
CA ASP A 368 13.47 -33.16 -15.29
C ASP A 368 14.46 -34.25 -14.85
N LEU A 369 14.24 -34.81 -13.66
CA LEU A 369 15.06 -35.90 -13.10
C LEU A 369 14.28 -37.21 -13.08
N PRO A 370 14.79 -38.29 -13.72
CA PRO A 370 14.17 -39.60 -13.61
C PRO A 370 14.42 -40.18 -12.20
N ILE A 371 13.36 -40.27 -11.41
CA ILE A 371 13.38 -40.90 -10.08
C ILE A 371 12.49 -42.14 -10.13
N ILE A 372 13.01 -43.28 -9.65
CA ILE A 372 12.25 -44.53 -9.56
C ILE A 372 11.07 -44.31 -8.60
N ASP A 373 9.87 -44.76 -9.00
CA ASP A 373 8.62 -44.64 -8.24
C ASP A 373 8.13 -43.20 -7.96
N PHE A 374 8.61 -42.21 -8.71
CA PHE A 374 8.13 -40.83 -8.61
C PHE A 374 7.80 -40.22 -9.98
N ASP A 375 6.51 -40.00 -10.23
CA ASP A 375 6.04 -39.24 -11.38
C ASP A 375 5.90 -37.76 -11.01
N ALA A 376 6.91 -36.96 -11.38
CA ALA A 376 6.91 -35.52 -11.12
C ALA A 376 5.71 -34.82 -11.78
N LYS A 377 5.29 -35.27 -12.97
CA LYS A 377 4.19 -34.63 -13.72
C LYS A 377 2.86 -34.83 -13.02
N GLU A 378 2.58 -36.04 -12.55
CA GLU A 378 1.36 -36.34 -11.79
C GLU A 378 1.42 -35.74 -10.38
N TYR A 379 2.57 -35.77 -9.70
CA TYR A 379 2.73 -35.10 -8.40
C TYR A 379 2.44 -33.60 -8.52
N PHE A 380 3.09 -32.89 -9.45
CA PHE A 380 2.90 -31.45 -9.57
C PHE A 380 1.52 -31.08 -10.10
N LYS A 381 0.80 -31.99 -10.78
CA LYS A 381 -0.62 -31.81 -11.08
C LYS A 381 -1.47 -31.78 -9.81
N ARG A 382 -1.38 -32.81 -8.97
CA ARG A 382 -2.11 -32.87 -7.68
C ARG A 382 -1.75 -31.69 -6.78
N PHE A 383 -0.45 -31.37 -6.69
CA PHE A 383 0.05 -30.21 -5.96
C PHE A 383 -0.60 -28.91 -6.43
N SER A 384 -0.65 -28.71 -7.75
CA SER A 384 -1.17 -27.48 -8.32
C SER A 384 -2.66 -27.30 -8.06
N GLU A 385 -3.44 -28.38 -8.17
CA GLU A 385 -4.87 -28.37 -7.87
C GLU A 385 -5.12 -28.04 -6.39
N GLU A 386 -4.35 -28.62 -5.47
CA GLU A 386 -4.51 -28.33 -4.04
C GLU A 386 -3.99 -26.95 -3.65
N TYR A 387 -2.89 -26.49 -4.24
CA TYR A 387 -2.35 -25.13 -4.02
C TYR A 387 -3.35 -24.04 -4.38
N ILE A 388 -4.03 -24.16 -5.52
CA ILE A 388 -5.05 -23.18 -5.92
C ILE A 388 -6.25 -23.21 -4.96
N LYS A 389 -6.67 -24.39 -4.45
CA LYS A 389 -7.72 -24.46 -3.42
C LYS A 389 -7.31 -23.75 -2.12
N VAL A 390 -6.05 -23.88 -1.71
CA VAL A 390 -5.51 -23.15 -0.55
C VAL A 390 -5.58 -21.65 -0.78
N LEU A 391 -5.07 -21.15 -1.91
CA LEU A 391 -5.10 -19.71 -2.23
C LEU A 391 -6.53 -19.15 -2.31
N LEU A 392 -7.47 -19.90 -2.89
CA LEU A 392 -8.89 -19.53 -2.93
C LEU A 392 -9.49 -19.40 -1.52
N LYS A 393 -9.17 -20.33 -0.60
CA LYS A 393 -9.60 -20.25 0.80
C LYS A 393 -9.00 -19.06 1.55
N VAL A 394 -7.74 -18.71 1.25
CA VAL A 394 -7.06 -17.54 1.82
C VAL A 394 -7.74 -16.23 1.37
N GLY A 395 -8.23 -16.20 0.13
CA GLY A 395 -8.94 -15.05 -0.43
C GLY A 395 -8.35 -14.50 -1.73
N PHE A 396 -7.40 -15.22 -2.36
CA PHE A 396 -6.90 -14.86 -3.68
C PHE A 396 -7.89 -15.34 -4.77
N PRO A 397 -8.58 -14.45 -5.50
CA PRO A 397 -9.47 -14.84 -6.59
C PRO A 397 -8.72 -15.52 -7.74
N PRO A 398 -9.38 -16.41 -8.52
CA PRO A 398 -8.76 -17.02 -9.68
C PRO A 398 -8.46 -15.96 -10.75
N CYS A 399 -7.39 -16.18 -11.53
CA CYS A 399 -7.12 -15.31 -12.67
C CYS A 399 -8.16 -15.51 -13.77
N PRO A 400 -8.85 -14.44 -14.25
CA PRO A 400 -9.82 -14.54 -15.34
C PRO A 400 -9.22 -15.10 -16.64
N GLY A 401 -7.92 -14.90 -16.86
CA GLY A 401 -7.18 -15.44 -18.01
C GLY A 401 -6.68 -16.88 -17.83
N ASN A 402 -7.02 -17.53 -16.72
CA ASN A 402 -6.58 -18.89 -16.37
C ASN A 402 -5.04 -19.06 -16.37
N VAL A 403 -4.32 -18.00 -15.95
CA VAL A 403 -2.86 -17.94 -15.81
C VAL A 403 -2.46 -18.48 -14.43
N MET A 404 -2.72 -19.76 -14.21
CA MET A 404 -2.53 -20.42 -12.91
C MET A 404 -1.81 -21.74 -13.09
N LEU A 405 -0.97 -22.13 -12.14
CA LEU A 405 -0.21 -23.40 -12.19
C LEU A 405 -1.10 -24.67 -12.21
N SER A 406 -2.39 -24.56 -11.92
CA SER A 406 -3.37 -25.64 -12.15
C SER A 406 -3.61 -25.89 -13.64
N ASN A 407 -3.47 -24.87 -14.49
CA ASN A 407 -3.53 -24.98 -15.93
C ASN A 407 -2.21 -25.60 -16.47
N PRO A 408 -2.25 -26.71 -17.23
CA PRO A 408 -1.08 -27.36 -17.80
C PRO A 408 -0.17 -26.47 -18.66
N GLU A 409 -0.68 -25.37 -19.22
CA GLU A 409 0.15 -24.41 -19.97
C GLU A 409 1.12 -23.63 -19.07
N TRP A 410 0.78 -23.47 -17.79
CA TRP A 410 1.57 -22.75 -16.79
C TRP A 410 2.27 -23.68 -15.79
N ARG A 411 2.41 -24.96 -16.15
CA ARG A 411 3.13 -25.98 -15.37
C ARG A 411 3.95 -26.87 -16.28
N GLY A 412 5.21 -27.15 -15.94
CA GLY A 412 5.97 -28.15 -16.68
C GLY A 412 7.41 -28.32 -16.23
N SER A 413 8.09 -29.29 -16.82
CA SER A 413 9.53 -29.45 -16.64
C SER A 413 10.31 -28.33 -17.34
N GLU A 414 11.60 -28.20 -17.04
CA GLU A 414 12.50 -27.28 -17.75
C GLU A 414 12.40 -27.43 -19.28
N ARG A 415 12.41 -28.67 -19.78
CA ARG A 415 12.32 -28.97 -21.22
C ARG A 415 10.98 -28.57 -21.81
N GLU A 416 9.88 -28.80 -21.09
CA GLU A 416 8.54 -28.39 -21.53
C GLU A 416 8.46 -26.86 -21.61
N TRP A 417 9.04 -26.13 -20.65
CA TRP A 417 9.11 -24.67 -20.65
C TRP A 417 9.97 -24.10 -21.79
N GLU A 418 11.17 -24.64 -22.01
CA GLU A 418 12.02 -24.23 -23.14
C GLU A 418 11.30 -24.40 -24.48
N LYS A 419 10.55 -25.50 -24.64
CA LYS A 419 9.75 -25.76 -25.84
C LYS A 419 8.64 -24.72 -26.00
N ARG A 420 7.90 -24.38 -24.93
CA ARG A 420 6.85 -23.36 -24.96
C ARG A 420 7.41 -21.98 -25.30
N ILE A 421 8.48 -21.56 -24.62
CA ILE A 421 9.14 -20.28 -24.87
C ILE A 421 9.65 -20.19 -26.31
N SER A 422 10.25 -21.28 -26.81
CA SER A 422 10.64 -21.37 -28.23
C SER A 422 9.46 -21.19 -29.17
N ALA A 423 8.35 -21.90 -28.93
CA ALA A 423 7.16 -21.78 -29.76
C ALA A 423 6.57 -20.36 -29.73
N TRP A 424 6.56 -19.72 -28.56
CA TRP A 424 6.06 -18.36 -28.42
C TRP A 424 6.88 -17.34 -29.22
N ILE A 425 8.22 -17.50 -29.21
CA ILE A 425 9.14 -16.59 -29.88
C ILE A 425 9.26 -16.89 -31.38
N ASP A 426 9.33 -18.15 -31.77
CA ASP A 426 9.52 -18.55 -33.18
C ASP A 426 8.24 -18.38 -34.01
N THR A 427 7.07 -18.42 -33.39
CA THR A 427 5.77 -18.30 -34.05
C THR A 427 4.93 -17.20 -33.38
N PRO A 428 5.18 -15.91 -33.68
CA PRO A 428 4.57 -14.77 -32.97
C PRO A 428 3.10 -14.48 -33.39
N ILE A 429 2.23 -15.48 -33.29
CA ILE A 429 0.77 -15.27 -33.38
C ILE A 429 0.26 -14.49 -32.15
N PRO A 430 -0.89 -13.80 -32.23
CA PRO A 430 -1.38 -12.95 -31.14
C PRO A 430 -1.42 -13.62 -29.76
N GLU A 431 -1.82 -14.90 -29.70
CA GLU A 431 -1.84 -15.68 -28.47
C GLU A 431 -0.44 -15.89 -27.86
N ASN A 432 0.55 -16.22 -28.70
CA ASN A 432 1.93 -16.44 -28.27
C ASN A 432 2.61 -15.15 -27.80
N VAL A 433 2.29 -14.03 -28.45
CA VAL A 433 2.74 -12.70 -28.06
C VAL A 433 2.15 -12.32 -26.70
N LEU A 434 0.85 -12.58 -26.49
CA LEU A 434 0.19 -12.37 -25.20
C LEU A 434 0.81 -13.24 -24.11
N ASN A 435 1.01 -14.54 -24.36
CA ASN A 435 1.64 -15.45 -23.41
C ASN A 435 3.06 -14.99 -23.04
N SER A 436 3.84 -14.53 -24.02
CA SER A 436 5.16 -13.92 -23.78
C SER A 436 5.05 -12.66 -22.92
N ALA A 437 4.04 -11.82 -23.16
CA ALA A 437 3.82 -10.58 -22.43
C ALA A 437 3.40 -10.83 -20.97
N ILE A 438 2.69 -11.92 -20.72
CA ILE A 438 2.33 -12.38 -19.37
C ILE A 438 3.56 -12.97 -18.68
N PHE A 439 4.30 -13.83 -19.38
CA PHE A 439 5.38 -14.63 -18.81
C PHE A 439 6.68 -13.88 -18.60
N PHE A 440 7.16 -13.03 -19.53
CA PHE A 440 8.53 -12.49 -19.50
C PHE A 440 8.85 -11.54 -18.33
N ASP A 441 7.87 -11.19 -17.49
CA ASP A 441 8.09 -10.55 -16.20
C ASP A 441 8.04 -11.54 -15.02
N PHE A 442 8.32 -12.83 -15.24
CA PHE A 442 8.25 -13.83 -14.19
C PHE A 442 9.30 -13.62 -13.10
N ARG A 443 8.98 -13.98 -11.87
CA ARG A 443 9.89 -13.93 -10.72
C ARG A 443 9.69 -15.15 -9.82
N ASN A 444 10.78 -15.70 -9.30
CA ASN A 444 10.72 -16.76 -8.29
C ASN A 444 10.11 -16.25 -6.97
N VAL A 445 9.20 -17.04 -6.41
CA VAL A 445 8.62 -16.83 -5.06
C VAL A 445 8.97 -17.96 -4.11
N PHE A 446 8.97 -19.21 -4.58
CA PHE A 446 9.28 -20.36 -3.73
C PHE A 446 10.08 -21.40 -4.51
N GLY A 447 10.94 -22.15 -3.81
CA GLY A 447 11.68 -23.28 -4.37
C GLY A 447 13.04 -22.91 -4.96
N ASP A 448 13.57 -23.77 -5.81
CA ASP A 448 14.90 -23.68 -6.40
C ASP A 448 14.98 -22.54 -7.43
N LYS A 449 15.52 -21.39 -7.01
CA LYS A 449 15.69 -20.19 -7.85
C LYS A 449 16.49 -20.46 -9.13
N THR A 450 17.40 -21.45 -9.15
CA THR A 450 18.23 -21.73 -10.33
C THR A 450 17.39 -22.14 -11.55
N LEU A 451 16.19 -22.70 -11.34
CA LEU A 451 15.24 -23.00 -12.40
C LEU A 451 14.69 -21.73 -13.07
N ALA A 452 14.39 -20.70 -12.26
CA ALA A 452 13.93 -19.42 -12.77
C ALA A 452 15.06 -18.67 -13.51
N ASP A 453 16.27 -18.69 -12.95
CA ASP A 453 17.44 -18.06 -13.55
C ASP A 453 17.76 -18.72 -14.92
N GLY A 454 17.66 -20.05 -15.02
CA GLY A 454 17.85 -20.77 -16.28
C GLY A 454 16.80 -20.42 -17.35
N LEU A 455 15.53 -20.24 -16.96
CA LEU A 455 14.50 -19.76 -17.89
C LEU A 455 14.77 -18.33 -18.38
N GLU A 456 15.29 -17.46 -17.52
CA GLU A 456 15.58 -16.07 -17.87
C GLU A 456 16.71 -16.02 -18.90
N GLU A 457 17.79 -16.78 -18.66
CA GLU A 457 18.87 -16.94 -19.62
C GLU A 457 18.36 -17.48 -20.96
N TYR A 458 17.47 -18.48 -20.93
CA TYR A 458 16.87 -19.05 -22.13
C TYR A 458 16.04 -18.02 -22.91
N VAL A 459 15.19 -17.24 -22.25
CA VAL A 459 14.40 -16.17 -22.87
C VAL A 459 15.32 -15.16 -23.56
N HIS A 460 16.34 -14.65 -22.87
CA HIS A 460 17.27 -13.68 -23.45
C HIS A 460 18.05 -14.24 -24.64
N LYS A 461 18.53 -15.48 -24.52
CA LYS A 461 19.23 -16.18 -25.61
C LYS A 461 18.31 -16.35 -26.82
N LYS A 462 17.03 -16.68 -26.61
CA LYS A 462 16.06 -16.96 -27.67
C LYS A 462 15.57 -15.69 -28.37
N ILE A 463 15.38 -14.59 -27.64
CA ILE A 463 14.94 -13.29 -28.20
C ILE A 463 16.05 -12.65 -29.07
N LYS A 464 17.32 -12.87 -28.73
CA LYS A 464 18.45 -12.26 -29.43
C LYS A 464 18.39 -12.54 -30.94
N GLY A 465 18.28 -11.48 -31.74
CA GLY A 465 18.21 -11.57 -33.21
C GLY A 465 16.83 -11.92 -33.78
N LYS A 466 15.77 -11.97 -32.96
CA LYS A 466 14.39 -12.23 -33.40
C LYS A 466 13.63 -10.93 -33.66
N SER A 467 14.04 -10.18 -34.68
CA SER A 467 13.40 -8.91 -35.07
C SER A 467 11.89 -9.09 -35.30
N LEU A 468 11.48 -10.09 -36.09
CA LEU A 468 10.07 -10.35 -36.37
C LEU A 468 9.23 -10.49 -35.09
N PHE A 469 9.67 -11.30 -34.13
CA PHE A 469 8.99 -11.44 -32.83
C PHE A 469 8.88 -10.09 -32.12
N MET A 470 9.97 -9.31 -32.08
CA MET A 470 9.97 -8.00 -31.42
C MET A 470 8.99 -7.02 -32.07
N GLY A 471 8.79 -7.09 -33.39
CA GLY A 471 7.80 -6.29 -34.13
C GLY A 471 6.36 -6.60 -33.72
N TYR A 472 6.01 -7.88 -33.65
CA TYR A 472 4.71 -8.31 -33.12
C TYR A 472 4.56 -7.98 -31.63
N PHE A 473 5.63 -8.17 -30.85
CA PHE A 473 5.62 -7.91 -29.41
C PHE A 473 5.33 -6.43 -29.14
N ILE A 474 6.07 -5.50 -29.74
CA ILE A 474 5.83 -4.07 -29.53
C ILE A 474 4.44 -3.61 -30.01
N SER A 475 3.90 -4.25 -31.05
CA SER A 475 2.60 -3.88 -31.62
C SER A 475 1.44 -3.98 -30.61
N GLU A 476 1.51 -4.90 -29.64
CA GLU A 476 0.49 -5.01 -28.58
C GLU A 476 0.49 -3.78 -27.67
N GLY A 477 1.66 -3.22 -27.34
CA GLY A 477 1.77 -1.97 -26.57
C GLY A 477 1.27 -0.73 -27.32
N LEU A 478 1.18 -0.79 -28.65
CA LEU A 478 0.72 0.28 -29.52
C LEU A 478 -0.78 0.20 -29.87
N LYS A 479 -1.43 -0.91 -29.52
CA LYS A 479 -2.82 -1.23 -29.87
C LYS A 479 -3.83 -0.34 -29.16
N PHE A 480 -3.60 -0.04 -27.89
CA PHE A 480 -4.49 0.78 -27.08
C PHE A 480 -4.00 2.21 -27.05
N LYS A 481 -4.77 3.11 -27.67
CA LYS A 481 -4.49 4.55 -27.64
C LYS A 481 -4.90 5.14 -26.28
N PRO A 482 -4.20 6.16 -25.79
CA PRO A 482 -4.63 6.91 -24.62
C PRO A 482 -6.06 7.45 -24.81
N PRO A 483 -6.90 7.44 -23.76
CA PRO A 483 -8.32 7.79 -23.86
C PRO A 483 -8.51 9.31 -23.89
N LEU A 484 -7.91 9.98 -24.87
CA LEU A 484 -8.02 11.41 -25.13
C LEU A 484 -8.85 11.65 -26.40
N THR A 485 -9.74 12.64 -26.36
CA THR A 485 -10.42 13.15 -27.55
C THR A 485 -9.60 14.28 -28.18
N PHE A 486 -9.84 14.53 -29.47
CA PHE A 486 -9.20 15.62 -30.22
C PHE A 486 -9.37 17.01 -29.58
N PHE A 487 -10.48 17.24 -28.87
CA PHE A 487 -10.78 18.49 -28.18
C PHE A 487 -10.38 18.48 -26.68
N LYS A 488 -9.35 17.72 -26.31
CA LYS A 488 -8.84 17.63 -24.91
C LYS A 488 -9.89 17.12 -23.90
N GLY A 489 -10.86 16.33 -24.34
CA GLY A 489 -11.78 15.57 -23.46
C GLY A 489 -11.29 14.15 -23.22
N PHE A 490 -12.02 13.38 -22.41
CA PHE A 490 -11.73 11.96 -22.18
C PHE A 490 -12.61 11.06 -23.05
N VAL A 491 -12.04 9.93 -23.50
CA VAL A 491 -12.81 8.83 -24.09
C VAL A 491 -13.26 7.93 -22.96
N VAL A 492 -14.57 7.83 -22.77
CA VAL A 492 -15.20 7.01 -21.72
C VAL A 492 -16.08 5.93 -22.34
N GLU A 493 -16.35 4.88 -21.57
CA GLU A 493 -17.26 3.81 -21.97
C GLU A 493 -18.67 4.37 -22.17
N ARG A 494 -19.31 4.00 -23.29
CA ARG A 494 -20.61 4.58 -23.70
C ARG A 494 -21.81 3.84 -23.14
N SER A 495 -21.61 2.61 -22.68
CA SER A 495 -22.64 1.67 -22.25
C SER A 495 -22.08 0.61 -21.30
N GLY A 496 -22.95 -0.12 -20.61
CA GLY A 496 -22.55 -1.14 -19.65
C GLY A 496 -22.35 -0.58 -18.24
N GLU A 497 -21.81 -1.42 -17.36
CA GLU A 497 -21.58 -1.10 -15.93
C GLU A 497 -20.66 0.11 -15.74
N HIS A 498 -19.67 0.28 -16.62
CA HIS A 498 -18.67 1.34 -16.56
C HIS A 498 -19.04 2.60 -17.38
N LYS A 499 -20.32 2.80 -17.72
CA LYS A 499 -20.74 3.96 -18.53
C LYS A 499 -20.30 5.28 -17.88
N GLY A 500 -19.56 6.09 -18.64
CA GLY A 500 -18.99 7.37 -18.17
C GLY A 500 -17.61 7.25 -17.52
N GLU A 501 -17.10 6.03 -17.33
CA GLU A 501 -15.77 5.75 -16.79
C GLU A 501 -14.76 5.45 -17.91
N LEU A 502 -13.47 5.54 -17.59
CA LEU A 502 -12.37 5.12 -18.48
C LEU A 502 -11.47 4.09 -17.79
N ASP A 503 -10.90 3.17 -18.57
CA ASP A 503 -9.96 2.15 -18.08
C ASP A 503 -8.52 2.69 -18.07
N LEU A 504 -8.02 2.99 -16.86
CA LEU A 504 -6.64 3.46 -16.64
C LEU A 504 -5.60 2.41 -17.05
N LYS A 505 -5.91 1.13 -16.85
CA LYS A 505 -4.98 0.04 -17.15
C LYS A 505 -4.78 -0.07 -18.65
N LYS A 506 -5.88 -0.18 -19.41
CA LYS A 506 -5.84 -0.40 -20.86
C LYS A 506 -5.22 0.77 -21.62
N GLY A 507 -5.64 2.00 -21.32
CA GLY A 507 -5.24 3.18 -22.09
C GLY A 507 -4.00 3.93 -21.59
N GLY A 508 -3.54 3.67 -20.36
CA GLY A 508 -2.41 4.40 -19.75
C GLY A 508 -1.29 3.48 -19.25
N ILE A 509 -1.58 2.65 -18.26
CA ILE A 509 -0.58 1.83 -17.54
C ILE A 509 -0.01 0.73 -18.44
N PHE A 510 -0.84 0.04 -19.22
CA PHE A 510 -0.42 -1.06 -20.08
C PHE A 510 0.57 -0.61 -21.18
N PRO A 511 0.30 0.46 -21.96
CA PRO A 511 1.28 0.97 -22.93
C PRO A 511 2.65 1.29 -22.32
N ILE A 512 2.68 1.86 -21.10
CA ILE A 512 3.95 2.14 -20.39
C ILE A 512 4.64 0.82 -20.01
N THR A 513 3.99 -0.03 -19.22
CA THR A 513 4.60 -1.27 -18.72
C THR A 513 5.07 -2.18 -19.86
N HIS A 514 4.25 -2.34 -20.90
CA HIS A 514 4.58 -3.18 -22.03
C HIS A 514 5.67 -2.55 -22.92
N GLY A 515 5.58 -1.26 -23.24
CA GLY A 515 6.59 -0.58 -24.04
C GLY A 515 7.96 -0.54 -23.38
N VAL A 516 8.01 -0.27 -22.06
CA VAL A 516 9.24 -0.33 -21.26
C VAL A 516 9.80 -1.75 -21.23
N ARG A 517 8.95 -2.78 -21.09
CA ARG A 517 9.38 -4.18 -21.20
C ARG A 517 10.02 -4.49 -22.56
N CYS A 518 9.41 -4.04 -23.66
CA CYS A 518 9.97 -4.24 -25.01
C CYS A 518 11.36 -3.59 -25.13
N LEU A 519 11.51 -2.35 -24.67
CA LEU A 519 12.80 -1.66 -24.65
C LEU A 519 13.83 -2.42 -23.79
N SER A 520 13.43 -2.89 -22.62
CA SER A 520 14.30 -3.65 -21.73
C SER A 520 14.76 -4.98 -22.32
N LEU A 521 13.86 -5.75 -22.92
CA LEU A 521 14.21 -7.02 -23.57
C LEU A 521 15.14 -6.79 -24.77
N PHE A 522 14.84 -5.78 -25.60
CA PHE A 522 15.67 -5.42 -26.75
C PHE A 522 17.09 -5.01 -26.36
N ASN A 523 17.23 -4.32 -25.22
CA ASN A 523 18.51 -3.78 -24.74
C ASN A 523 19.17 -4.63 -23.64
N VAL A 524 18.68 -5.86 -23.39
CA VAL A 524 19.22 -6.80 -22.39
C VAL A 524 19.32 -6.13 -21.00
N ILE A 525 18.19 -5.61 -20.53
CA ILE A 525 17.99 -5.06 -19.18
C ILE A 525 17.28 -6.14 -18.36
N LEU A 526 17.86 -6.50 -17.21
CA LEU A 526 17.41 -7.63 -16.37
C LEU A 526 16.39 -7.21 -15.30
N GLU A 527 16.34 -5.91 -15.01
CA GLU A 527 15.35 -5.31 -14.14
C GLU A 527 13.94 -5.64 -14.66
N ARG A 528 13.02 -5.97 -13.75
CA ARG A 528 11.63 -6.34 -14.07
C ARG A 528 10.65 -5.22 -13.78
N ASN A 529 10.83 -4.57 -12.63
CA ASN A 529 10.01 -3.44 -12.21
C ASN A 529 10.12 -2.30 -13.23
N THR A 530 8.99 -1.77 -13.68
CA THR A 530 8.87 -0.73 -14.70
C THR A 530 9.54 0.56 -14.26
N TYR A 531 9.41 0.96 -12.99
CA TYR A 531 10.11 2.14 -12.48
C TYR A 531 11.63 1.98 -12.59
N ASP A 532 12.13 0.81 -12.17
CA ASP A 532 13.56 0.50 -12.23
C ASP A 532 14.06 0.38 -13.68
N ARG A 533 13.27 -0.23 -14.58
CA ARG A 533 13.56 -0.27 -16.03
C ARG A 533 13.67 1.11 -16.65
N ILE A 534 12.75 2.04 -16.34
CA ILE A 534 12.81 3.41 -16.87
C ILE A 534 14.09 4.11 -16.39
N ARG A 535 14.47 3.95 -15.12
CA ARG A 535 15.73 4.50 -14.57
C ARG A 535 16.94 3.96 -15.33
N VAL A 536 17.02 2.64 -15.54
CA VAL A 536 18.13 2.02 -16.28
C VAL A 536 18.15 2.44 -17.76
N LEU A 537 16.98 2.58 -18.39
CA LEU A 537 16.88 3.08 -19.77
C LEU A 537 17.40 4.53 -19.89
N MET A 538 17.14 5.38 -18.88
CA MET A 538 17.70 6.73 -18.81
C MET A 538 19.21 6.71 -18.57
N GLU A 539 19.70 5.87 -17.67
CA GLU A 539 21.13 5.73 -17.36
C GLU A 539 21.93 5.26 -18.58
N ARG A 540 21.37 4.35 -19.37
CA ARG A 540 21.96 3.86 -20.64
C ARG A 540 21.76 4.83 -21.81
N GLY A 541 21.10 5.96 -21.61
CA GLY A 541 20.87 6.96 -22.66
C GLY A 541 19.88 6.53 -23.75
N ILE A 542 19.12 5.46 -23.54
CA ILE A 542 18.07 4.99 -24.46
C ILE A 542 16.84 5.90 -24.36
N LEU A 543 16.51 6.36 -23.14
CA LEU A 543 15.53 7.41 -22.90
C LEU A 543 16.25 8.72 -22.53
N GLU A 544 15.84 9.82 -23.14
CA GLU A 544 16.30 11.15 -22.74
C GLU A 544 15.86 11.46 -21.30
N LYS A 545 16.71 12.13 -20.51
CA LYS A 545 16.52 12.22 -19.06
C LYS A 545 15.24 12.94 -18.67
N ASN A 546 14.85 14.00 -19.37
CA ASN A 546 13.60 14.71 -19.07
C ASN A 546 12.40 13.85 -19.47
N PHE A 547 12.41 13.30 -20.68
CA PHE A 547 11.35 12.40 -21.13
C PHE A 547 11.15 11.18 -20.21
N GLY A 548 12.23 10.56 -19.73
CA GLY A 548 12.15 9.45 -18.78
C GLY A 548 11.59 9.84 -17.41
N ARG A 549 11.88 11.05 -16.92
CA ARG A 549 11.26 11.59 -15.69
C ARG A 549 9.77 11.82 -15.88
N ASP A 550 9.36 12.40 -17.01
CA ASP A 550 7.95 12.62 -17.33
C ASP A 550 7.19 11.27 -17.40
N LEU A 551 7.82 10.24 -17.98
CA LEU A 551 7.26 8.90 -18.05
C LEU A 551 7.10 8.26 -16.66
N LEU A 552 8.08 8.43 -15.76
CA LEU A 552 7.99 7.98 -14.38
C LEU A 552 6.85 8.66 -13.62
N GLU A 553 6.73 9.99 -13.72
CA GLU A 553 5.67 10.73 -13.05
C GLU A 553 4.28 10.40 -13.61
N ALA A 554 4.15 10.26 -14.93
CA ALA A 554 2.92 9.81 -15.56
C ALA A 554 2.51 8.40 -15.06
N TYR A 555 3.47 7.46 -15.02
CA TYR A 555 3.23 6.11 -14.53
C TYR A 555 2.85 6.08 -13.04
N ARG A 556 3.55 6.87 -12.20
CA ARG A 556 3.23 7.03 -10.78
C ARG A 556 1.82 7.60 -10.60
N PHE A 557 1.48 8.66 -11.32
CA PHE A 557 0.19 9.32 -11.22
C PHE A 557 -0.98 8.40 -11.64
N LEU A 558 -0.83 7.65 -12.74
CA LEU A 558 -1.85 6.70 -13.19
C LEU A 558 -2.08 5.58 -12.17
N ASN A 559 -1.02 5.03 -11.57
CA ASN A 559 -1.16 4.01 -10.53
C ASN A 559 -1.76 4.58 -9.25
N MET A 560 -1.42 5.81 -8.87
CA MET A 560 -1.99 6.48 -7.70
C MET A 560 -3.52 6.62 -7.83
N LEU A 561 -4.02 7.08 -8.99
CA LEU A 561 -5.47 7.14 -9.24
C LEU A 561 -6.11 5.74 -9.20
N ARG A 562 -5.47 4.76 -9.84
CA ARG A 562 -5.95 3.36 -9.85
C ARG A 562 -6.03 2.77 -8.45
N PHE A 563 -5.01 2.95 -7.63
CA PHE A 563 -4.96 2.40 -6.28
C PHE A 563 -6.02 3.06 -5.41
N ARG A 564 -6.16 4.39 -5.50
CA ARG A 564 -7.17 5.13 -4.75
C ARG A 564 -8.59 4.71 -5.10
N GLU A 565 -8.90 4.55 -6.39
CA GLU A 565 -10.22 4.06 -6.80
C GLU A 565 -10.49 2.64 -6.29
N GLN A 566 -9.49 1.76 -6.35
CA GLN A 566 -9.64 0.41 -5.81
C GLN A 566 -9.85 0.42 -4.29
N ALA A 567 -9.13 1.26 -3.55
CA ALA A 567 -9.29 1.43 -2.11
C ALA A 567 -10.72 1.89 -1.77
N ASP A 568 -11.21 2.88 -2.51
CA ASP A 568 -12.56 3.41 -2.39
C ASP A 568 -13.63 2.34 -2.65
N LYS A 569 -13.44 1.48 -3.66
CA LYS A 569 -14.35 0.37 -3.97
C LYS A 569 -14.34 -0.68 -2.86
N ILE A 570 -13.15 -1.05 -2.35
CA ILE A 570 -13.01 -2.00 -1.25
C ILE A 570 -13.72 -1.52 0.02
N ILE A 571 -13.56 -0.24 0.40
CA ILE A 571 -14.29 0.34 1.56
C ILE A 571 -15.80 0.25 1.37
N LYS A 572 -16.28 0.49 0.15
CA LYS A 572 -17.70 0.44 -0.21
C LYS A 572 -18.21 -1.00 -0.41
N GLY A 573 -17.40 -2.02 -0.15
CA GLY A 573 -17.75 -3.44 -0.31
C GLY A 573 -17.94 -3.86 -1.77
N LYS A 574 -17.34 -3.13 -2.72
CA LYS A 574 -17.38 -3.42 -4.15
C LYS A 574 -16.09 -4.07 -4.62
N GLU A 575 -16.18 -4.85 -5.69
CA GLU A 575 -15.02 -5.44 -6.35
C GLU A 575 -14.11 -4.35 -6.94
N PRO A 576 -12.79 -4.39 -6.69
CA PRO A 576 -11.86 -3.45 -7.29
C PRO A 576 -11.65 -3.75 -8.78
N ASP A 577 -11.58 -2.69 -9.59
CA ASP A 577 -11.33 -2.76 -11.03
C ASP A 577 -10.29 -1.69 -11.46
N ASN A 578 -10.25 -1.33 -12.75
CA ASN A 578 -9.32 -0.33 -13.29
C ASN A 578 -10.02 0.92 -13.84
N TYR A 579 -11.33 1.03 -13.63
CA TYR A 579 -12.17 2.09 -14.20
C TYR A 579 -12.31 3.25 -13.22
N ILE A 580 -12.13 4.46 -13.73
CA ILE A 580 -12.37 5.70 -12.98
C ILE A 580 -13.37 6.59 -13.72
N ASP A 581 -14.15 7.35 -12.98
CA ASP A 581 -15.02 8.41 -13.51
C ASP A 581 -14.23 9.74 -13.54
N PRO A 582 -13.88 10.27 -14.72
CA PRO A 582 -13.12 11.51 -14.81
C PRO A 582 -13.85 12.72 -14.25
N GLU A 583 -15.19 12.72 -14.19
CA GLU A 583 -15.96 13.85 -13.65
C GLU A 583 -15.93 13.92 -12.13
N LYS A 584 -15.59 12.82 -11.45
CA LYS A 584 -15.34 12.81 -10.00
C LYS A 584 -13.97 13.35 -9.62
N LEU A 585 -13.06 13.47 -10.58
CA LEU A 585 -11.73 14.02 -10.35
C LEU A 585 -11.79 15.55 -10.21
N SER A 586 -10.92 16.09 -9.35
CA SER A 586 -10.74 17.54 -9.28
C SER A 586 -10.27 18.10 -10.64
N LYS A 587 -10.47 19.41 -10.86
CA LYS A 587 -9.99 20.07 -12.09
C LYS A 587 -8.48 19.90 -12.29
N GLN A 588 -7.71 19.89 -11.21
CA GLN A 588 -6.26 19.66 -11.23
C GLN A 588 -5.93 18.23 -11.64
N GLU A 589 -6.55 17.23 -11.02
CA GLU A 589 -6.33 15.81 -11.36
C GLU A 589 -6.75 15.47 -12.78
N ARG A 590 -7.84 16.08 -13.28
CA ARG A 590 -8.20 15.97 -14.69
C ARG A 590 -7.13 16.56 -15.62
N GLY A 591 -6.48 17.65 -15.22
CA GLY A 591 -5.35 18.23 -15.94
C GLY A 591 -4.16 17.27 -15.99
N LEU A 592 -3.72 16.81 -14.81
CA LEU A 592 -2.60 15.86 -14.67
C LEU A 592 -2.87 14.53 -15.40
N LEU A 593 -4.11 14.04 -15.38
CA LEU A 593 -4.48 12.82 -16.12
C LEU A 593 -4.36 13.01 -17.63
N LYS A 594 -4.72 14.19 -18.16
CA LYS A 594 -4.53 14.51 -19.58
C LYS A 594 -3.07 14.62 -19.95
N ASP A 595 -2.26 15.24 -19.09
CA ASP A 595 -0.82 15.37 -19.32
C ASP A 595 -0.14 14.00 -19.25
N ALA A 596 -0.50 13.15 -18.29
CA ALA A 596 -0.04 11.77 -18.21
C ALA A 596 -0.39 10.98 -19.49
N PHE A 597 -1.62 11.09 -19.99
CA PHE A 597 -1.98 10.45 -21.27
C PHE A 597 -1.24 11.00 -22.48
N ARG A 598 -0.87 12.29 -22.49
CA ARG A 598 0.00 12.84 -23.53
C ARG A 598 1.42 12.27 -23.46
N VAL A 599 1.96 12.08 -22.26
CA VAL A 599 3.25 11.39 -22.08
C VAL A 599 3.17 9.95 -22.61
N VAL A 600 2.06 9.24 -22.35
CA VAL A 600 1.83 7.90 -22.92
C VAL A 600 1.78 7.94 -24.45
N GLU A 601 1.09 8.91 -25.05
CA GLU A 601 1.02 9.09 -26.50
C GLU A 601 2.42 9.32 -27.10
N ASN A 602 3.19 10.25 -26.54
CA ASN A 602 4.57 10.53 -26.94
C ASN A 602 5.46 9.30 -26.78
N PHE A 603 5.24 8.49 -25.74
CA PHE A 603 5.96 7.24 -25.55
C PHE A 603 5.62 6.21 -26.62
N GLN A 604 4.36 6.08 -27.01
CA GLN A 604 3.99 5.22 -28.13
C GLN A 604 4.60 5.70 -29.46
N GLU A 605 4.71 7.01 -29.69
CA GLU A 605 5.41 7.56 -30.85
C GLU A 605 6.90 7.24 -30.82
N PHE A 606 7.55 7.45 -29.67
CA PHE A 606 8.95 7.07 -29.45
C PHE A 606 9.20 5.59 -29.75
N LEU A 607 8.31 4.70 -29.30
CA LEU A 607 8.40 3.26 -29.58
C LEU A 607 8.27 2.97 -31.08
N ARG A 608 7.33 3.61 -31.79
CA ARG A 608 7.21 3.45 -33.26
C ARG A 608 8.49 3.85 -33.98
N HIS A 609 9.12 4.95 -33.57
CA HIS A 609 10.39 5.37 -34.16
C HIS A 609 11.54 4.41 -33.82
N SER A 610 11.65 4.01 -32.55
CA SER A 610 12.72 3.13 -32.06
C SER A 610 12.68 1.73 -32.66
N PHE A 611 11.49 1.23 -32.99
CA PHE A 611 11.27 -0.09 -33.60
C PHE A 611 10.87 -0.02 -35.07
N SER A 612 11.05 1.15 -35.73
CA SER A 612 10.60 1.36 -37.12
C SER A 612 11.18 0.32 -38.10
N SER A 613 12.47 0.00 -38.01
CA SER A 613 13.11 -1.02 -38.85
C SER A 613 12.53 -2.42 -38.66
N VAL A 614 11.88 -2.68 -37.53
CA VAL A 614 11.33 -3.99 -37.15
C VAL A 614 9.82 -4.06 -37.42
N LEU A 615 9.14 -2.91 -37.47
CA LEU A 615 7.71 -2.80 -37.72
C LEU A 615 7.35 -2.77 -39.22
N PHE A 616 8.31 -2.44 -40.08
CA PHE A 616 8.12 -2.29 -41.53
C PHE A 616 8.94 -3.32 -42.37
N GLU A 617 9.56 -4.30 -41.71
CA GLU A 617 10.05 -5.56 -42.31
C GLU A 617 8.97 -6.64 -42.18
#